data_AF-A0A3B4DTV3-F1
#
_entry.id   AF-A0A3B4DTV3-F1
#
_cell.length_a   1.000
_cell.length_b   1.000
_cell.length_c   1.000
_cell.angle_alpha   90.00
_cell.angle_beta   90.00
_cell.angle_gamma   90.00
#
_symmetry.space_group_name_H-M   'P 1'
#
loop_
_entity.id
_entity.type
_entity.pdbx_description
1 polymer ?
#
loop_
_entity_poly.entity_id
_entity_poly.type
_entity_poly.pdbx_seq_one_letter_code
_entity_poly.pdbx_strand_id
1 'polypeptide(L)'
;MCVQARVGVFTAAQATERRVLVAVRTGAARSERIAEPSAAAMKRRLQKKYIILIVAYSVLLLLVPYVLDYRGHSAQAKHAVQQQRCPDLENTMALWSSSGIGGANGNGTEAASEDNGNRSDTKIHIYLHATWRTGSSFLGELFNQHPDVFYLYEPMWNMWQALYPGDAASLQGAVRDMMSSLFRCDFSVLRLYAGSANVSTAFVFGWKTNKVICSEPLCAAYSKRDVGLVQGDVCARCPPRDLTELERECRKYRAVVIKDVRVLDVGVLAPLVRDPSLNLRVVQLFRDPRAVHNSRLKSKLALVRESIQVLRSKKHADRYRRLLAPGARANRAENYVASAMELICDGWLGDMMLVANAPPWLRRNYMQIRYEDLVLRPVDELRRLYRFADLSVSPELEKFVLNMTRGRGYSSDKPFLISSRDAKEAIFAWRERLNVEQVNQVEAYCSEVMRQLGYQKRNLEKTGFSKRMLNWLEDLETAQRGISRS
;
A
#
# COMPACT_ATOMS: atom_id res chain seq x y z
N MET A 1 -49.29 -8.11 33.82
CA MET A 1 -48.35 -7.59 34.84
C MET A 1 -47.58 -6.45 34.20
N CYS A 2 -48.25 -5.31 34.02
CA CYS A 2 -48.13 -4.07 34.82
C CYS A 2 -46.76 -3.37 34.66
N VAL A 3 -46.63 -2.10 34.28
CA VAL A 3 -47.48 -1.06 33.66
C VAL A 3 -46.58 0.20 33.58
N GLN A 4 -46.73 1.00 32.50
CA GLN A 4 -46.51 2.46 32.32
C GLN A 4 -45.21 3.14 32.84
N ALA A 5 -44.44 3.93 32.07
CA ALA A 5 -44.71 5.08 31.19
C ALA A 5 -44.92 6.44 31.88
N ARG A 6 -44.28 7.47 31.29
CA ARG A 6 -44.49 8.94 31.33
C ARG A 6 -43.74 9.75 32.41
N VAL A 7 -42.82 10.66 32.04
CA VAL A 7 -42.93 12.01 31.42
C VAL A 7 -43.17 13.12 32.45
N GLY A 8 -42.22 14.07 32.53
CA GLY A 8 -42.55 15.51 32.46
C GLY A 8 -42.38 16.40 33.71
N VAL A 9 -41.54 17.44 33.52
CA VAL A 9 -41.84 18.88 33.77
C VAL A 9 -41.71 19.47 35.20
N PHE A 10 -40.71 20.36 35.31
CA PHE A 10 -40.63 21.71 35.92
C PHE A 10 -41.07 22.08 37.37
N THR A 11 -40.22 22.98 37.90
CA THR A 11 -40.43 24.17 38.78
C THR A 11 -40.55 24.08 40.31
N ALA A 12 -39.64 24.85 40.95
CA ALA A 12 -39.80 25.80 42.08
C ALA A 12 -40.27 25.26 43.45
N ALA A 13 -40.04 25.88 44.62
CA ALA A 13 -39.08 26.83 45.20
C ALA A 13 -39.48 26.92 46.70
N GLN A 14 -38.48 27.09 47.59
CA GLN A 14 -38.52 27.76 48.91
C GLN A 14 -39.56 27.41 50.02
N ALA A 15 -39.04 27.20 51.24
CA ALA A 15 -39.52 27.79 52.51
C ALA A 15 -38.41 27.59 53.60
N THR A 16 -37.68 28.60 54.09
CA THR A 16 -37.92 29.56 55.21
C THR A 16 -38.24 28.98 56.58
N GLU A 17 -37.45 29.37 57.59
CA GLU A 17 -37.79 29.89 58.94
C GLU A 17 -36.49 29.98 59.78
N ARG A 18 -36.24 30.84 60.78
CA ARG A 18 -36.78 32.09 61.33
C ARG A 18 -35.69 32.63 62.30
N ARG A 19 -35.86 33.88 62.75
CA ARG A 19 -34.90 34.80 63.39
C ARG A 19 -35.31 35.11 64.86
N VAL A 20 -34.37 35.71 65.63
CA VAL A 20 -34.56 36.85 66.61
C VAL A 20 -35.01 36.45 68.05
N LEU A 21 -34.58 36.99 69.22
CA LEU A 21 -33.80 38.17 69.75
C LEU A 21 -33.65 37.95 71.31
N VAL A 22 -32.66 38.44 72.12
CA VAL A 22 -32.67 39.70 72.95
C VAL A 22 -31.65 39.60 74.15
N ALA A 23 -30.95 40.72 74.43
CA ALA A 23 -30.37 41.34 75.67
C ALA A 23 -29.41 40.65 76.69
N VAL A 24 -28.20 41.25 76.79
CA VAL A 24 -27.51 41.93 77.94
C VAL A 24 -27.82 41.48 79.38
N ARG A 25 -26.81 41.00 80.15
CA ARG A 25 -26.05 41.73 81.22
C ARG A 25 -25.16 40.78 82.07
N THR A 26 -24.08 41.36 82.64
CA THR A 26 -23.25 40.96 83.81
C THR A 26 -21.96 40.15 83.60
N GLY A 27 -20.90 40.61 84.30
CA GLY A 27 -19.91 39.73 84.93
C GLY A 27 -18.51 39.72 84.33
N ALA A 28 -17.58 40.38 84.99
CA ALA A 28 -16.15 40.40 84.69
C ALA A 28 -15.45 39.06 85.02
N ALA A 29 -14.44 38.66 84.24
CA ALA A 29 -13.07 38.37 84.71
C ALA A 29 -12.17 37.76 83.62
N ARG A 30 -10.95 38.28 83.61
CA ARG A 30 -9.73 38.06 82.82
C ARG A 30 -9.19 36.62 82.84
N SER A 31 -8.78 36.05 81.69
CA SER A 31 -7.36 35.67 81.40
C SER A 31 -7.19 34.87 80.08
N GLU A 32 -6.08 35.16 79.40
CA GLU A 32 -5.34 34.38 78.38
C GLU A 32 -5.94 34.11 76.98
N ARG A 33 -5.35 34.81 76.00
CA ARG A 33 -5.50 34.55 74.55
C ARG A 33 -4.57 33.41 74.12
N ILE A 34 -5.15 32.30 73.69
CA ILE A 34 -4.52 31.36 72.74
C ILE A 34 -5.20 31.60 71.39
N ALA A 35 -4.43 31.98 70.38
CA ALA A 35 -4.95 32.23 69.03
C ALA A 35 -5.22 30.90 68.31
N GLU A 36 -6.50 30.55 68.13
CA GLU A 36 -6.90 29.47 67.22
C GLU A 36 -6.61 29.85 65.75
N PRO A 37 -6.07 28.94 64.92
CA PRO A 37 -5.88 29.19 63.50
C PRO A 37 -7.23 29.20 62.78
N SER A 38 -7.52 30.28 62.04
CA SER A 38 -8.80 30.45 61.34
C SER A 38 -9.11 29.31 60.37
N ALA A 39 -10.40 28.97 60.23
CA ALA A 39 -10.92 27.90 59.36
C ALA A 39 -10.44 27.99 57.89
N ALA A 40 -10.04 29.18 57.43
CA ALA A 40 -9.47 29.39 56.10
C ALA A 40 -8.06 28.80 55.92
N ALA A 41 -7.23 28.79 56.98
CA ALA A 41 -5.89 28.19 56.96
C ALA A 41 -5.95 26.66 56.94
N MET A 42 -6.93 26.08 57.64
CA MET A 42 -7.17 24.63 57.67
C MET A 42 -7.66 24.10 56.32
N LYS A 43 -8.56 24.83 55.64
CA LYS A 43 -9.08 24.50 54.31
C LYS A 43 -8.00 24.56 53.21
N ARG A 44 -7.08 25.55 53.27
CA ARG A 44 -5.92 25.64 52.36
C ARG A 44 -4.88 24.53 52.60
N ARG A 45 -4.66 24.12 53.86
CA ARG A 45 -3.76 22.99 54.18
C ARG A 45 -4.34 21.66 53.69
N LEU A 46 -5.65 21.48 53.79
CA LEU A 46 -6.33 20.27 53.30
C LEU A 46 -6.29 20.18 51.76
N GLN A 47 -6.57 21.28 51.05
CA GLN A 47 -6.45 21.33 49.58
C GLN A 47 -5.02 21.05 49.09
N LYS A 48 -3.98 21.57 49.76
CA LYS A 48 -2.59 21.27 49.40
C LYS A 48 -2.25 19.79 49.58
N LYS A 49 -2.75 19.14 50.64
CA LYS A 49 -2.56 17.70 50.85
C LYS A 49 -3.23 16.86 49.75
N TYR A 50 -4.45 17.22 49.33
CA TYR A 50 -5.14 16.54 48.23
C TYR A 50 -4.43 16.73 46.88
N ILE A 51 -3.92 17.93 46.58
CA ILE A 51 -3.16 18.18 45.35
C ILE A 51 -1.86 17.37 45.33
N ILE A 52 -1.13 17.29 46.45
CA ILE A 52 0.08 16.48 46.55
C ILE A 52 -0.25 14.99 46.35
N LEU A 53 -1.37 14.51 46.90
CA LEU A 53 -1.82 13.13 46.75
C LEU A 53 -2.20 12.81 45.30
N ILE A 54 -2.88 13.74 44.61
CA ILE A 54 -3.22 13.60 43.18
C ILE A 54 -1.96 13.60 42.31
N VAL A 55 -1.01 14.49 42.57
CA VAL A 55 0.26 14.53 41.82
C VAL A 55 1.08 13.26 42.07
N ALA A 56 1.18 12.81 43.31
CA ALA A 56 1.88 11.57 43.64
C ALA A 56 1.23 10.35 42.97
N TYR A 57 -0.10 10.27 42.97
CA TYR A 57 -0.84 9.19 42.30
C TYR A 57 -0.70 9.25 40.78
N SER A 58 -0.65 10.45 40.20
CA SER A 58 -0.44 10.66 38.76
C SER A 58 0.98 10.25 38.33
N VAL A 59 1.99 10.56 39.14
CA VAL A 59 3.38 10.14 38.91
C VAL A 59 3.52 8.62 39.07
N LEU A 60 2.85 8.01 40.05
CA LEU A 60 2.84 6.57 40.24
C LEU A 60 2.19 5.84 39.05
N LEU A 61 1.05 6.36 38.53
CA LEU A 61 0.38 5.82 37.35
C LEU A 61 1.22 5.95 36.06
N LEU A 62 2.13 6.92 35.99
CA LEU A 62 3.05 7.09 34.86
C LEU A 62 4.31 6.22 35.00
N LEU A 63 4.75 5.92 36.23
CA LEU A 63 5.93 5.09 36.50
C LEU A 63 5.65 3.59 36.42
N VAL A 64 4.45 3.13 36.76
CA VAL A 64 4.10 1.69 36.71
C VAL A 64 4.21 1.11 35.28
N PRO A 65 3.68 1.77 34.22
CA PRO A 65 3.89 1.33 32.85
C PRO A 65 5.37 1.40 32.43
N TYR A 66 6.10 2.44 32.86
CA TYR A 66 7.49 2.65 32.49
C TYR A 66 8.43 1.56 33.06
N VAL A 67 8.22 1.15 34.31
CA VAL A 67 9.02 0.10 34.96
C VAL A 67 8.65 -1.30 34.45
N LEU A 68 7.38 -1.54 34.08
CA LEU A 68 6.96 -2.79 33.45
C LEU A 68 7.51 -2.93 32.02
N ASP A 69 7.63 -1.83 31.26
CA ASP A 69 8.19 -1.83 29.90
C ASP A 69 9.72 -2.01 29.90
N TYR A 70 10.41 -1.49 30.94
CA TYR A 70 11.87 -1.63 31.10
C TYR A 70 12.30 -3.07 31.42
N ARG A 71 11.48 -3.83 32.16
CA ARG A 71 11.75 -5.25 32.46
C ARG A 71 11.50 -6.19 31.26
N GLY A 72 10.67 -5.79 30.30
CA GLY A 72 10.44 -6.55 29.06
C GLY A 72 11.57 -6.44 28.04
N HIS A 73 12.26 -5.29 27.97
CA HIS A 73 13.29 -5.02 26.96
C HIS A 73 14.57 -5.86 27.13
N SER A 74 14.92 -6.28 28.35
CA SER A 74 16.15 -7.05 28.59
C SER A 74 16.05 -8.53 28.23
N ALA A 75 14.85 -9.11 28.15
CA ALA A 75 14.65 -10.53 27.83
C ALA A 75 14.40 -10.78 26.33
N GLN A 76 13.87 -9.81 25.58
CA GLN A 76 13.53 -9.96 24.15
C GLN A 76 14.68 -9.67 23.19
N ALA A 77 15.73 -8.95 23.62
CA ALA A 77 16.89 -8.65 22.77
C ALA A 77 17.70 -9.90 22.37
N LYS A 78 17.54 -11.04 23.07
CA LYS A 78 18.27 -12.29 22.79
C LYS A 78 17.49 -13.30 21.92
N HIS A 79 16.19 -13.10 21.69
CA HIS A 79 15.36 -14.03 20.91
C HIS A 79 15.04 -13.56 19.47
N ALA A 80 15.39 -12.31 19.10
CA ALA A 80 15.06 -11.75 17.79
C ALA A 80 15.90 -12.29 16.60
N VAL A 81 16.90 -13.14 16.86
CA VAL A 81 17.77 -13.71 15.81
C VAL A 81 17.29 -15.09 15.33
N GLN A 82 16.28 -15.70 15.98
CA GLN A 82 15.95 -17.10 15.68
C GLN A 82 14.45 -17.40 15.69
N GLN A 83 13.71 -16.87 14.71
CA GLN A 83 12.51 -17.56 14.23
C GLN A 83 12.06 -17.07 12.85
N GLN A 84 12.57 -17.76 11.84
CA GLN A 84 12.07 -17.73 10.47
C GLN A 84 11.01 -18.85 10.35
N ARG A 85 9.78 -18.53 10.74
CA ARG A 85 8.58 -19.31 10.39
C ARG A 85 7.49 -18.30 10.09
N CYS A 86 7.00 -18.31 8.85
CA CYS A 86 5.95 -17.42 8.36
C CYS A 86 4.60 -18.17 8.40
N PRO A 87 3.84 -18.14 9.51
CA PRO A 87 2.56 -18.85 9.62
C PRO A 87 1.52 -18.36 8.60
N ASP A 88 1.60 -17.11 8.15
CA ASP A 88 0.70 -16.57 7.13
C ASP A 88 0.97 -17.20 5.73
N LEU A 89 2.21 -17.61 5.43
CA LEU A 89 2.56 -18.31 4.19
C LEU A 89 2.01 -19.74 4.16
N GLU A 90 2.03 -20.45 5.29
CA GLU A 90 1.45 -21.79 5.42
C GLU A 90 -0.07 -21.76 5.22
N ASN A 91 -0.78 -20.77 5.77
CA ASN A 91 -2.22 -20.60 5.57
C ASN A 91 -2.57 -20.27 4.11
N THR A 92 -1.78 -19.41 3.45
CA THR A 92 -1.95 -19.15 2.03
C THR A 92 -1.63 -20.42 1.25
N MET A 93 -0.51 -21.10 1.47
CA MET A 93 -0.22 -22.38 0.81
C MET A 93 -1.31 -23.43 1.04
N ALA A 94 -1.92 -23.48 2.22
CA ALA A 94 -3.06 -24.34 2.53
C ALA A 94 -4.30 -23.99 1.70
N LEU A 95 -4.64 -22.70 1.56
CA LEU A 95 -5.70 -22.26 0.64
C LEU A 95 -5.41 -22.73 -0.79
N TRP A 96 -4.13 -22.79 -1.17
CA TRP A 96 -3.64 -23.23 -2.48
C TRP A 96 -3.49 -24.76 -2.64
N SER A 97 -3.47 -25.53 -1.55
CA SER A 97 -3.31 -27.00 -1.57
C SER A 97 -4.56 -27.77 -1.15
N SER A 98 -5.43 -27.20 -0.32
CA SER A 98 -6.65 -27.86 0.17
C SER A 98 -7.79 -27.75 -0.84
N SER A 99 -7.84 -28.70 -1.76
CA SER A 99 -9.06 -29.33 -2.32
C SER A 99 -8.63 -30.52 -3.19
N GLY A 100 -8.23 -31.59 -2.52
CA GLY A 100 -7.99 -32.91 -3.09
C GLY A 100 -8.47 -33.98 -2.12
N ILE A 101 -9.71 -33.87 -1.63
CA ILE A 101 -10.36 -34.93 -0.85
C ILE A 101 -11.82 -35.02 -1.29
N GLY A 102 -12.12 -36.06 -2.05
CA GLY A 102 -13.45 -36.45 -2.49
C GLY A 102 -13.37 -37.66 -3.42
N GLY A 103 -13.16 -38.86 -2.87
CA GLY A 103 -13.22 -40.11 -3.64
C GLY A 103 -12.45 -41.27 -3.01
N ALA A 104 -13.14 -42.09 -2.22
CA ALA A 104 -12.65 -43.36 -1.70
C ALA A 104 -12.42 -44.39 -2.83
N ASN A 105 -11.43 -45.26 -2.61
CA ASN A 105 -11.22 -46.59 -3.20
C ASN A 105 -11.75 -46.86 -4.62
N GLY A 106 -10.82 -47.00 -5.57
CA GLY A 106 -11.06 -47.68 -6.84
C GLY A 106 -9.80 -47.74 -7.70
N ASN A 107 -9.22 -48.93 -7.86
CA ASN A 107 -8.24 -49.21 -8.92
C ASN A 107 -8.87 -48.85 -10.28
N GLY A 108 -8.23 -47.95 -11.03
CA GLY A 108 -8.65 -47.59 -12.38
C GLY A 108 -7.53 -46.84 -13.10
N THR A 109 -7.01 -47.46 -14.15
CA THR A 109 -6.08 -46.91 -15.13
C THR A 109 -6.51 -45.53 -15.63
N GLU A 110 -5.67 -44.52 -15.44
CA GLU A 110 -5.85 -43.19 -16.04
C GLU A 110 -5.62 -43.26 -17.56
N ALA A 111 -6.73 -43.33 -18.30
CA ALA A 111 -6.73 -42.97 -19.71
C ALA A 111 -6.72 -41.44 -19.81
N ALA A 112 -5.64 -40.89 -20.37
CA ALA A 112 -5.55 -39.51 -20.78
C ALA A 112 -6.56 -39.26 -21.92
N SER A 113 -7.72 -38.71 -21.59
CA SER A 113 -8.60 -38.11 -22.59
C SER A 113 -8.14 -36.68 -22.84
N GLU A 114 -7.42 -36.49 -23.94
CA GLU A 114 -7.20 -35.19 -24.55
C GLU A 114 -8.56 -34.60 -24.96
N ASP A 115 -9.06 -33.66 -24.16
CA ASP A 115 -10.20 -32.83 -24.55
C ASP A 115 -9.73 -31.82 -25.61
N ASN A 116 -9.93 -32.19 -26.86
CA ASN A 116 -9.64 -31.39 -28.05
C ASN A 116 -10.80 -30.41 -28.31
N GLY A 117 -11.16 -29.63 -27.30
CA GLY A 117 -12.12 -28.53 -27.40
C GLY A 117 -11.44 -27.27 -27.95
N ASN A 118 -12.00 -26.68 -29.01
CA ASN A 118 -11.55 -25.45 -29.66
C ASN A 118 -11.13 -24.37 -28.64
N ARG A 119 -9.81 -24.26 -28.42
CA ARG A 119 -9.18 -23.32 -27.47
C ARG A 119 -9.25 -21.85 -27.93
N SER A 120 -9.95 -21.57 -29.03
CA SER A 120 -9.93 -20.28 -29.73
C SER A 120 -11.00 -19.27 -29.29
N ASP A 121 -11.95 -19.63 -28.43
CA ASP A 121 -13.13 -18.78 -28.13
C ASP A 121 -13.26 -18.31 -26.67
N THR A 122 -12.32 -18.69 -25.79
CA THR A 122 -12.36 -18.27 -24.38
C THR A 122 -11.70 -16.91 -24.18
N LYS A 123 -12.45 -15.93 -23.66
CA LYS A 123 -11.95 -14.61 -23.26
C LYS A 123 -10.76 -14.74 -22.30
N ILE A 124 -9.68 -14.00 -22.57
CA ILE A 124 -8.45 -14.01 -21.78
C ILE A 124 -8.52 -12.91 -20.72
N HIS A 125 -8.22 -13.25 -19.47
CA HIS A 125 -8.22 -12.30 -18.37
C HIS A 125 -6.80 -12.10 -17.87
N ILE A 126 -6.35 -10.86 -17.74
CA ILE A 126 -4.99 -10.55 -17.31
C ILE A 126 -5.06 -9.58 -16.14
N TYR A 127 -4.43 -9.97 -15.04
CA TYR A 127 -4.19 -9.08 -13.92
C TYR A 127 -2.73 -8.62 -13.91
N LEU A 128 -2.51 -7.31 -13.99
CA LEU A 128 -1.19 -6.72 -13.80
C LEU A 128 -1.02 -6.42 -12.31
N HIS A 129 -0.36 -7.35 -11.63
CA HIS A 129 -0.04 -7.27 -10.21
C HIS A 129 1.19 -6.39 -10.00
N ALA A 130 1.01 -5.29 -9.29
CA ALA A 130 2.07 -4.33 -9.03
C ALA A 130 1.86 -3.62 -7.69
N THR A 131 2.81 -2.80 -7.30
CA THR A 131 2.62 -1.80 -6.23
C THR A 131 2.88 -0.40 -6.78
N TRP A 132 2.50 0.63 -6.02
CA TRP A 132 2.69 2.02 -6.44
C TRP A 132 4.14 2.32 -6.79
N ARG A 133 4.32 3.04 -7.90
CA ARG A 133 5.62 3.56 -8.39
C ARG A 133 6.62 2.52 -8.91
N THR A 134 6.18 1.29 -9.16
CA THR A 134 6.96 0.25 -9.88
C THR A 134 7.14 0.51 -11.38
N GLY A 135 6.36 1.43 -11.96
CA GLY A 135 6.30 1.60 -13.42
C GLY A 135 5.14 0.87 -14.08
N SER A 136 4.21 0.32 -13.29
CA SER A 136 3.02 -0.39 -13.80
C SER A 136 2.10 0.45 -14.69
N SER A 137 2.14 1.78 -14.59
CA SER A 137 1.42 2.64 -15.54
C SER A 137 1.98 2.53 -16.96
N PHE A 138 3.31 2.41 -17.13
CA PHE A 138 3.91 2.17 -18.44
C PHE A 138 3.57 0.77 -18.96
N LEU A 139 3.72 -0.26 -18.12
CA LEU A 139 3.36 -1.64 -18.48
C LEU A 139 1.87 -1.76 -18.88
N GLY A 140 0.98 -1.13 -18.10
CA GLY A 140 -0.45 -1.10 -18.40
C GLY A 140 -0.78 -0.34 -19.66
N GLU A 141 -0.05 0.74 -19.97
CA GLU A 141 -0.22 1.49 -21.21
C GLU A 141 0.05 0.60 -22.44
N LEU A 142 1.00 -0.35 -22.35
CA LEU A 142 1.23 -1.30 -23.45
C LEU A 142 -0.03 -2.10 -23.78
N PHE A 143 -0.86 -2.43 -22.80
CA PHE A 143 -2.14 -3.12 -23.04
C PHE A 143 -3.25 -2.15 -23.48
N ASN A 144 -3.30 -0.95 -22.91
CA ASN A 144 -4.25 0.11 -23.28
C ASN A 144 -4.18 0.45 -24.78
N GLN A 145 -3.03 0.22 -25.42
CA GLN A 145 -2.83 0.50 -26.84
C GLN A 145 -3.29 -0.59 -27.81
N HIS A 146 -3.58 -1.80 -27.33
CA HIS A 146 -3.94 -2.92 -28.20
C HIS A 146 -5.44 -2.90 -28.55
N PRO A 147 -5.83 -3.03 -29.84
CA PRO A 147 -7.23 -2.91 -30.26
C PRO A 147 -8.17 -4.01 -29.72
N ASP A 148 -7.65 -5.20 -29.42
CA ASP A 148 -8.44 -6.33 -28.90
C ASP A 148 -8.43 -6.44 -27.36
N VAL A 149 -7.90 -5.42 -26.67
CA VAL A 149 -7.83 -5.38 -25.21
C VAL A 149 -8.82 -4.37 -24.63
N PHE A 150 -9.66 -4.84 -23.72
CA PHE A 150 -10.39 -3.98 -22.81
C PHE A 150 -9.55 -3.72 -21.56
N TYR A 151 -9.00 -2.51 -21.44
CA TYR A 151 -8.09 -2.13 -20.37
C TYR A 151 -8.77 -1.35 -19.24
N LEU A 152 -8.48 -1.69 -17.99
CA LEU A 152 -8.89 -0.93 -16.80
C LEU A 152 -7.68 -0.51 -15.97
N TYR A 153 -7.60 0.79 -15.70
CA TYR A 153 -6.55 1.41 -14.91
C TYR A 153 -7.00 1.56 -13.45
N GLU A 154 -6.44 0.75 -12.55
CA GLU A 154 -6.61 0.84 -11.10
C GLU A 154 -8.08 0.96 -10.64
N PRO A 155 -8.98 0.05 -11.05
CA PRO A 155 -10.40 0.18 -10.75
C PRO A 155 -10.72 0.10 -9.25
N MET A 156 -9.85 -0.49 -8.41
CA MET A 156 -10.05 -0.54 -6.96
C MET A 156 -9.76 0.79 -6.26
N TRP A 157 -9.37 1.85 -6.97
CA TRP A 157 -9.13 3.17 -6.39
C TRP A 157 -10.36 3.72 -5.66
N ASN A 158 -11.53 3.71 -6.29
CA ASN A 158 -12.78 4.23 -5.70
C ASN A 158 -13.15 3.46 -4.43
N MET A 159 -13.02 2.12 -4.46
CA MET A 159 -13.24 1.26 -3.31
C MET A 159 -12.31 1.63 -2.14
N TRP A 160 -11.02 1.80 -2.40
CA TRP A 160 -10.04 2.21 -1.37
C TRP A 160 -10.26 3.61 -0.83
N GLN A 161 -10.86 4.52 -1.62
CA GLN A 161 -11.26 5.82 -1.11
C GLN A 161 -12.50 5.71 -0.22
N ALA A 162 -13.52 4.99 -0.67
CA ALA A 162 -14.79 4.82 0.05
C ALA A 162 -14.62 4.11 1.40
N LEU A 163 -13.73 3.12 1.47
CA LEU A 163 -13.56 2.27 2.66
C LEU A 163 -12.42 2.72 3.59
N TYR A 164 -11.83 3.90 3.37
CA TYR A 164 -10.84 4.46 4.28
C TYR A 164 -11.48 4.82 5.64
N PRO A 165 -10.80 4.56 6.80
CA PRO A 165 -9.43 4.10 6.99
C PRO A 165 -9.29 2.59 7.21
N GLY A 166 -10.00 1.77 6.43
CA GLY A 166 -9.78 0.33 6.35
C GLY A 166 -8.30 -0.01 6.07
N ASP A 167 -7.85 -1.16 6.55
CA ASP A 167 -6.51 -1.66 6.26
C ASP A 167 -6.49 -2.53 5.01
N ALA A 168 -5.33 -2.64 4.35
CA ALA A 168 -5.26 -3.37 3.08
C ALA A 168 -5.60 -4.86 3.23
N ALA A 169 -5.36 -5.49 4.39
CA ALA A 169 -5.67 -6.91 4.60
C ALA A 169 -7.17 -7.16 4.75
N SER A 170 -7.90 -6.32 5.49
CA SER A 170 -9.37 -6.46 5.62
C SER A 170 -10.13 -6.20 4.31
N LEU A 171 -9.54 -5.42 3.39
CA LEU A 171 -10.16 -5.12 2.10
C LEU A 171 -10.05 -6.23 1.04
N GLN A 172 -9.24 -7.28 1.27
CA GLN A 172 -8.95 -8.29 0.24
C GLN A 172 -10.21 -9.04 -0.27
N GLY A 173 -11.20 -9.27 0.60
CA GLY A 173 -12.47 -9.87 0.19
C GLY A 173 -13.21 -9.02 -0.84
N ALA A 174 -13.40 -7.73 -0.54
CA ALA A 174 -14.03 -6.77 -1.44
C ALA A 174 -13.25 -6.59 -2.75
N VAL A 175 -11.90 -6.57 -2.69
CA VAL A 175 -11.06 -6.53 -3.90
C VAL A 175 -11.35 -7.72 -4.80
N ARG A 176 -11.38 -8.94 -4.24
CA ARG A 176 -11.59 -10.16 -5.02
C ARG A 176 -12.98 -10.17 -5.66
N ASP A 177 -14.01 -9.80 -4.92
CA ASP A 177 -15.38 -9.79 -5.43
C ASP A 177 -15.55 -8.74 -6.54
N MET A 178 -14.98 -7.54 -6.35
CA MET A 178 -14.94 -6.51 -7.39
C MET A 178 -14.16 -6.95 -8.64
N MET A 179 -12.99 -7.58 -8.46
CA MET A 179 -12.19 -8.13 -9.55
C MET A 179 -12.96 -9.19 -10.35
N SER A 180 -13.66 -10.08 -9.63
CA SER A 180 -14.50 -11.13 -10.20
C SER A 180 -15.60 -10.56 -11.11
N SER A 181 -16.31 -9.52 -10.65
CA SER A 181 -17.33 -8.82 -11.45
C SER A 181 -16.74 -8.11 -12.67
N LEU A 182 -15.64 -7.36 -12.49
CA LEU A 182 -15.04 -6.59 -13.57
C LEU A 182 -14.48 -7.46 -14.69
N PHE A 183 -13.85 -8.60 -14.37
CA PHE A 183 -13.40 -9.54 -15.41
C PHE A 183 -14.55 -10.12 -16.23
N ARG A 184 -15.74 -10.25 -15.64
CA ARG A 184 -16.97 -10.69 -16.32
C ARG A 184 -17.72 -9.55 -17.00
N CYS A 185 -17.12 -8.37 -17.09
CA CYS A 185 -17.76 -7.18 -17.63
C CYS A 185 -19.07 -6.84 -16.91
N ASP A 186 -19.11 -6.96 -15.58
CA ASP A 186 -20.16 -6.42 -14.72
C ASP A 186 -19.62 -5.20 -13.98
N PHE A 187 -20.02 -4.02 -14.43
CA PHE A 187 -19.56 -2.74 -13.89
C PHE A 187 -20.53 -2.18 -12.84
N SER A 188 -21.68 -2.82 -12.63
CA SER A 188 -22.64 -2.44 -11.60
C SER A 188 -22.02 -2.46 -10.19
N VAL A 189 -21.02 -3.31 -9.97
CA VAL A 189 -20.22 -3.39 -8.72
C VAL A 189 -19.60 -2.05 -8.32
N LEU A 190 -19.29 -1.16 -9.27
CA LEU A 190 -18.75 0.17 -8.98
C LEU A 190 -19.73 1.05 -8.19
N ARG A 191 -21.05 0.81 -8.33
CA ARG A 191 -22.09 1.56 -7.63
C ARG A 191 -22.03 1.37 -6.11
N LEU A 192 -21.52 0.24 -5.64
CA LEU A 192 -21.34 -0.04 -4.21
C LEU A 192 -20.41 0.98 -3.51
N TYR A 193 -19.51 1.60 -4.26
CA TYR A 193 -18.50 2.52 -3.74
C TYR A 193 -18.70 3.98 -4.20
N ALA A 194 -19.83 4.26 -4.85
CA ALA A 194 -20.17 5.59 -5.35
C ALA A 194 -21.01 6.44 -4.37
N GLY A 195 -21.44 5.86 -3.25
CA GLY A 195 -22.36 6.52 -2.32
C GLY A 195 -23.71 6.81 -2.99
N SER A 196 -24.17 8.05 -2.92
CA SER A 196 -25.41 8.50 -3.57
C SER A 196 -25.23 9.05 -4.98
N ALA A 197 -24.01 9.00 -5.55
CA ALA A 197 -23.73 9.58 -6.86
C ALA A 197 -24.20 8.68 -8.01
N ASN A 198 -24.75 9.31 -9.06
CA ASN A 198 -25.02 8.61 -10.32
C ASN A 198 -23.70 8.21 -11.00
N VAL A 199 -23.55 6.91 -11.27
CA VAL A 199 -22.31 6.34 -11.80
C VAL A 199 -22.38 6.25 -13.32
N SER A 200 -21.35 6.77 -13.99
CA SER A 200 -21.14 6.72 -15.43
C SER A 200 -19.70 6.30 -15.73
N THR A 201 -19.33 6.24 -17.02
CA THR A 201 -17.94 6.02 -17.44
C THR A 201 -16.96 7.03 -16.81
N ALA A 202 -17.42 8.23 -16.44
CA ALA A 202 -16.59 9.24 -15.77
C ALA A 202 -16.21 8.89 -14.32
N PHE A 203 -16.87 7.91 -13.70
CA PHE A 203 -16.52 7.39 -12.38
C PHE A 203 -15.40 6.35 -12.44
N VAL A 204 -15.17 5.72 -13.61
CA VAL A 204 -14.08 4.76 -13.80
C VAL A 204 -12.76 5.50 -13.61
N PHE A 205 -11.93 5.02 -12.69
CA PHE A 205 -10.65 5.65 -12.42
C PHE A 205 -9.77 5.61 -13.68
N GLY A 206 -9.14 6.75 -14.03
CA GLY A 206 -8.35 6.88 -15.25
C GLY A 206 -9.14 6.95 -16.56
N TRP A 207 -10.47 7.17 -16.53
CA TRP A 207 -11.30 7.19 -17.75
C TRP A 207 -10.79 8.15 -18.85
N LYS A 208 -10.22 9.30 -18.48
CA LYS A 208 -9.71 10.30 -19.42
C LYS A 208 -8.53 9.82 -20.26
N THR A 209 -7.85 8.76 -19.84
CA THR A 209 -6.73 8.15 -20.56
C THR A 209 -7.04 6.72 -21.01
N ASN A 210 -8.28 6.28 -20.84
CA ASN A 210 -8.71 4.93 -21.20
C ASN A 210 -9.07 4.89 -22.69
N LYS A 211 -8.30 4.13 -23.48
CA LYS A 211 -8.48 4.12 -24.94
C LYS A 211 -9.86 3.59 -25.36
N VAL A 212 -10.44 2.65 -24.62
CA VAL A 212 -11.78 2.12 -24.90
C VAL A 212 -12.85 3.18 -24.70
N ILE A 213 -12.84 3.88 -23.56
CA ILE A 213 -13.82 4.93 -23.24
C ILE A 213 -13.69 6.11 -24.19
N CYS A 214 -12.45 6.46 -24.57
CA CYS A 214 -12.15 7.60 -25.43
C CYS A 214 -12.32 7.30 -26.94
N SER A 215 -12.69 6.07 -27.32
CA SER A 215 -12.85 5.66 -28.73
C SER A 215 -14.27 5.19 -29.06
N GLU A 216 -14.57 5.08 -30.36
CA GLU A 216 -15.89 4.67 -30.83
C GLU A 216 -16.27 3.25 -30.38
N PRO A 217 -17.53 2.99 -29.99
CA PRO A 217 -18.69 3.87 -30.12
C PRO A 217 -18.95 4.79 -28.91
N LEU A 218 -18.16 4.70 -27.84
CA LEU A 218 -18.40 5.47 -26.61
C LEU A 218 -18.06 6.94 -26.78
N CYS A 219 -16.97 7.23 -27.52
CA CYS A 219 -16.56 8.59 -27.88
C CYS A 219 -15.85 8.65 -29.24
N ALA A 220 -16.12 9.69 -30.04
CA ALA A 220 -15.49 9.88 -31.35
C ALA A 220 -14.09 10.54 -31.30
N ALA A 221 -13.48 10.68 -30.12
CA ALA A 221 -12.21 11.40 -29.96
C ALA A 221 -10.99 10.62 -30.48
N TYR A 222 -11.05 9.29 -30.45
CA TYR A 222 -9.98 8.40 -30.85
C TYR A 222 -10.50 7.17 -31.58
N SER A 223 -9.58 6.46 -32.26
CA SER A 223 -9.81 5.13 -32.81
C SER A 223 -9.05 4.08 -31.98
N LYS A 224 -9.69 2.93 -31.76
CA LYS A 224 -9.09 1.80 -31.03
C LYS A 224 -7.83 1.26 -31.72
N ARG A 225 -7.75 1.38 -33.06
CA ARG A 225 -6.65 0.87 -33.87
C ARG A 225 -5.41 1.77 -33.84
N ASP A 226 -5.57 3.06 -33.52
CA ASP A 226 -4.47 4.02 -33.60
C ASP A 226 -3.59 3.92 -32.36
N VAL A 227 -2.33 3.53 -32.52
CA VAL A 227 -1.40 3.39 -31.40
C VAL A 227 -0.84 4.77 -31.00
N GLY A 228 -1.14 5.21 -29.78
CA GLY A 228 -0.67 6.49 -29.24
C GLY A 228 -1.31 6.85 -27.90
N LEU A 229 -0.63 7.70 -27.12
CA LEU A 229 -1.17 8.15 -25.83
C LEU A 229 -2.47 8.94 -26.04
N VAL A 230 -3.48 8.60 -25.25
CA VAL A 230 -4.72 9.37 -25.16
C VAL A 230 -4.46 10.67 -24.40
N GLN A 231 -4.84 11.79 -25.00
CA GLN A 231 -4.72 13.10 -24.39
C GLN A 231 -5.96 13.37 -23.52
N GLY A 232 -5.73 13.54 -22.22
CA GLY A 232 -6.82 13.61 -21.24
C GLY A 232 -7.74 14.83 -21.39
N ASP A 233 -7.24 15.92 -21.96
CA ASP A 233 -8.01 17.14 -22.27
C ASP A 233 -8.91 16.97 -23.50
N VAL A 234 -8.48 16.17 -24.48
CA VAL A 234 -9.31 15.80 -25.63
C VAL A 234 -10.42 14.85 -25.18
N CYS A 235 -10.06 13.76 -24.48
CA CYS A 235 -11.05 12.80 -24.01
C CYS A 235 -11.98 13.36 -22.92
N ALA A 236 -11.55 14.38 -22.15
CA ALA A 236 -12.42 15.04 -21.19
C ALA A 236 -13.66 15.72 -21.82
N ARG A 237 -13.66 15.95 -23.14
CA ARG A 237 -14.81 16.49 -23.89
C ARG A 237 -15.83 15.42 -24.28
N CYS A 238 -15.50 14.14 -24.11
CA CYS A 238 -16.44 13.05 -24.34
C CYS A 238 -17.58 13.10 -23.31
N PRO A 239 -18.85 12.95 -23.74
CA PRO A 239 -19.96 12.88 -22.81
C PRO A 239 -19.87 11.61 -21.95
N PRO A 240 -20.15 11.68 -20.63
CA PRO A 240 -20.25 10.49 -19.79
C PRO A 240 -21.33 9.55 -20.33
N ARG A 241 -21.03 8.25 -20.34
CA ARG A 241 -21.93 7.18 -20.83
C ARG A 241 -22.39 6.29 -19.69
N ASP A 242 -23.51 5.62 -19.88
CA ASP A 242 -24.00 4.66 -18.88
C ASP A 242 -23.04 3.46 -18.78
N LEU A 243 -22.90 2.89 -17.58
CA LEU A 243 -22.04 1.72 -17.39
C LEU A 243 -22.51 0.50 -18.20
N THR A 244 -23.80 0.37 -18.48
CA THR A 244 -24.34 -0.71 -19.32
C THR A 244 -23.85 -0.61 -20.77
N GLU A 245 -23.57 0.60 -21.29
CA GLU A 245 -22.91 0.77 -22.59
C GLU A 245 -21.47 0.25 -22.53
N LEU A 246 -20.74 0.58 -21.46
CA LEU A 246 -19.38 0.10 -21.24
C LEU A 246 -19.32 -1.44 -21.09
N GLU A 247 -20.29 -2.03 -20.40
CA GLU A 247 -20.44 -3.49 -20.26
C GLU A 247 -20.65 -4.18 -21.61
N ARG A 248 -21.55 -3.65 -22.45
CA ARG A 248 -21.78 -4.16 -23.81
C ARG A 248 -20.52 -4.06 -24.65
N GLU A 249 -19.77 -2.98 -24.53
CA GLU A 249 -18.47 -2.84 -25.20
C GLU A 249 -17.45 -3.85 -24.68
N CYS A 250 -17.30 -4.00 -23.36
CA CYS A 250 -16.37 -4.95 -22.74
C CYS A 250 -16.56 -6.39 -23.21
N ARG A 251 -17.82 -6.83 -23.37
CA ARG A 251 -18.13 -8.20 -23.83
C ARG A 251 -17.59 -8.51 -25.22
N LYS A 252 -17.39 -7.51 -26.09
CA LYS A 252 -16.87 -7.68 -27.46
C LYS A 252 -15.37 -7.98 -27.53
N TYR A 253 -14.61 -7.63 -26.49
CA TYR A 253 -13.15 -7.78 -26.51
C TYR A 253 -12.71 -9.20 -26.16
N ARG A 254 -11.70 -9.70 -26.86
CA ARG A 254 -11.10 -11.02 -26.58
C ARG A 254 -10.31 -11.04 -25.28
N ALA A 255 -9.71 -9.92 -24.88
CA ALA A 255 -8.92 -9.83 -23.66
C ALA A 255 -9.43 -8.71 -22.73
N VAL A 256 -9.49 -8.99 -21.43
CA VAL A 256 -9.75 -7.99 -20.37
C VAL A 256 -8.51 -7.89 -19.49
N VAL A 257 -7.94 -6.68 -19.40
CA VAL A 257 -6.72 -6.43 -18.65
C VAL A 257 -7.02 -5.45 -17.53
N ILE A 258 -6.81 -5.87 -16.29
CA ILE A 258 -6.95 -5.04 -15.12
C ILE A 258 -5.56 -4.81 -14.53
N LYS A 259 -5.14 -3.55 -14.46
CA LYS A 259 -3.94 -3.16 -13.72
C LYS A 259 -4.34 -2.60 -12.38
N ASP A 260 -3.73 -3.07 -11.30
CA ASP A 260 -3.90 -2.42 -10.00
C ASP A 260 -2.61 -2.42 -9.17
N VAL A 261 -2.66 -1.68 -8.06
CA VAL A 261 -1.57 -1.50 -7.10
C VAL A 261 -1.99 -1.80 -5.65
N ARG A 262 -3.27 -2.13 -5.44
CA ARG A 262 -3.94 -2.28 -4.13
C ARG A 262 -4.11 -3.72 -3.65
N VAL A 263 -3.64 -4.70 -4.42
CA VAL A 263 -3.45 -6.07 -3.96
C VAL A 263 -2.02 -6.18 -3.47
N LEU A 264 -1.81 -6.54 -2.20
CA LEU A 264 -0.47 -6.66 -1.62
C LEU A 264 0.07 -8.10 -1.64
N ASP A 265 -0.84 -9.07 -1.68
CA ASP A 265 -0.56 -10.51 -1.68
C ASP A 265 -1.28 -11.14 -2.87
N VAL A 266 -0.51 -11.74 -3.79
CA VAL A 266 -1.01 -12.43 -4.98
C VAL A 266 -1.87 -13.66 -4.61
N GLY A 267 -1.70 -14.19 -3.41
CA GLY A 267 -2.51 -15.25 -2.82
C GLY A 267 -4.00 -14.95 -2.80
N VAL A 268 -4.38 -13.67 -2.75
CA VAL A 268 -5.78 -13.21 -2.80
C VAL A 268 -6.46 -13.58 -4.12
N LEU A 269 -5.68 -13.73 -5.19
CA LEU A 269 -6.19 -14.09 -6.51
C LEU A 269 -6.43 -15.58 -6.68
N ALA A 270 -6.01 -16.44 -5.73
CA ALA A 270 -6.14 -17.89 -5.87
C ALA A 270 -7.55 -18.36 -6.27
N PRO A 271 -8.64 -17.84 -5.66
CA PRO A 271 -9.99 -18.25 -6.04
C PRO A 271 -10.34 -17.86 -7.48
N LEU A 272 -9.85 -16.70 -7.95
CA LEU A 272 -10.08 -16.21 -9.32
C LEU A 272 -9.29 -17.02 -10.36
N VAL A 273 -8.06 -17.44 -10.03
CA VAL A 273 -7.24 -18.27 -10.95
C VAL A 273 -7.79 -19.69 -11.06
N ARG A 274 -8.43 -20.21 -10.01
CA ARG A 274 -9.06 -21.55 -10.00
C ARG A 274 -10.44 -21.58 -10.64
N ASP A 275 -11.06 -20.43 -10.83
CA ASP A 275 -12.40 -20.34 -11.38
C ASP A 275 -12.39 -20.75 -12.85
N PRO A 276 -13.09 -21.84 -13.24
CA PRO A 276 -13.07 -22.33 -14.62
C PRO A 276 -13.73 -21.36 -15.61
N SER A 277 -14.55 -20.42 -15.13
CA SER A 277 -15.12 -19.37 -15.98
C SER A 277 -14.14 -18.22 -16.28
N LEU A 278 -12.99 -18.18 -15.62
CA LEU A 278 -11.94 -17.18 -15.82
C LEU A 278 -10.64 -17.81 -16.31
N ASN A 279 -10.26 -17.50 -17.54
CA ASN A 279 -8.91 -17.74 -18.03
C ASN A 279 -7.93 -16.66 -17.52
N LEU A 280 -7.70 -16.64 -16.20
CA LEU A 280 -6.89 -15.60 -15.54
C LEU A 280 -5.38 -15.89 -15.58
N ARG A 281 -4.63 -14.93 -16.12
CA ARG A 281 -3.17 -14.87 -16.11
C ARG A 281 -2.70 -13.68 -15.29
N VAL A 282 -1.63 -13.85 -14.53
CA VAL A 282 -1.08 -12.81 -13.65
C VAL A 282 0.29 -12.39 -14.17
N VAL A 283 0.46 -11.10 -14.40
CA VAL A 283 1.77 -10.50 -14.73
C VAL A 283 2.20 -9.66 -13.53
N GLN A 284 3.26 -10.08 -12.83
CA GLN A 284 3.79 -9.35 -11.69
C GLN A 284 5.00 -8.49 -12.09
N LEU A 285 4.91 -7.20 -11.79
CA LEU A 285 5.96 -6.22 -12.05
C LEU A 285 6.78 -5.93 -10.79
N PHE A 286 8.09 -6.17 -10.88
CA PHE A 286 9.08 -5.77 -9.88
C PHE A 286 9.95 -4.64 -10.40
N ARG A 287 10.58 -3.91 -9.47
CA ARG A 287 11.53 -2.82 -9.76
C ARG A 287 12.51 -2.71 -8.60
N ASP A 288 13.71 -2.15 -8.81
CA ASP A 288 14.64 -1.84 -7.71
C ASP A 288 13.89 -1.09 -6.57
N PRO A 289 13.83 -1.66 -5.35
CA PRO A 289 13.10 -1.06 -4.24
C PRO A 289 13.57 0.36 -3.91
N ARG A 290 14.85 0.69 -4.16
CA ARG A 290 15.41 2.05 -3.97
C ARG A 290 14.84 3.02 -5.00
N ALA A 291 14.71 2.59 -6.26
CA ALA A 291 14.05 3.37 -7.30
C ALA A 291 12.56 3.60 -7.01
N VAL A 292 11.88 2.56 -6.50
CA VAL A 292 10.47 2.67 -6.04
C VAL A 292 10.36 3.66 -4.88
N HIS A 293 11.20 3.53 -3.85
CA HIS A 293 11.19 4.41 -2.69
C HIS A 293 11.45 5.88 -3.07
N ASN A 294 12.47 6.16 -3.88
CA ASN A 294 12.72 7.51 -4.43
C ASN A 294 11.48 8.09 -5.13
N SER A 295 10.85 7.27 -5.98
CA SER A 295 9.66 7.69 -6.71
C SER A 295 8.45 7.91 -5.79
N ARG A 296 8.31 7.12 -4.71
CA ARG A 296 7.27 7.30 -3.70
C ARG A 296 7.48 8.57 -2.87
N LEU A 297 8.72 8.86 -2.45
CA LEU A 297 9.05 10.09 -1.71
C LEU A 297 8.72 11.35 -2.52
N LYS A 298 8.98 11.33 -3.83
CA LYS A 298 8.57 12.43 -4.73
C LYS A 298 7.05 12.62 -4.79
N SER A 299 6.29 11.54 -4.67
CA SER A 299 4.82 11.54 -4.66
C SER A 299 4.23 11.47 -3.24
N LYS A 300 4.99 11.82 -2.20
CA LYS A 300 4.65 11.51 -0.80
C LYS A 300 3.25 11.98 -0.41
N LEU A 301 2.89 13.22 -0.76
CA LEU A 301 1.59 13.81 -0.39
C LEU A 301 0.40 13.02 -0.95
N ALA A 302 0.50 12.54 -2.19
CA ALA A 302 -0.56 11.74 -2.82
C ALA A 302 -0.64 10.32 -2.26
N LEU A 303 0.47 9.78 -1.76
CA LEU A 303 0.57 8.40 -1.28
C LEU A 303 0.38 8.25 0.23
N VAL A 304 0.24 9.34 1.00
CA VAL A 304 0.10 9.26 2.47
C VAL A 304 -1.08 8.37 2.86
N ARG A 305 -2.26 8.63 2.28
CA ARG A 305 -3.50 7.91 2.63
C ARG A 305 -3.38 6.42 2.40
N GLU A 306 -2.84 6.03 1.25
CA GLU A 306 -2.63 4.62 0.88
C GLU A 306 -1.54 3.98 1.73
N SER A 307 -0.44 4.71 2.01
CA SER A 307 0.63 4.22 2.89
C SER A 307 0.12 3.96 4.31
N ILE A 308 -0.81 4.77 4.82
CA ILE A 308 -1.47 4.52 6.11
C ILE A 308 -2.31 3.24 6.06
N GLN A 309 -3.12 3.03 5.03
CA GLN A 309 -3.94 1.80 4.90
C GLN A 309 -3.05 0.55 4.82
N VAL A 310 -1.93 0.61 4.09
CA VAL A 310 -0.93 -0.47 4.06
C VAL A 310 -0.38 -0.74 5.46
N LEU A 311 0.12 0.30 6.14
CA LEU A 311 0.73 0.19 7.48
C LEU A 311 -0.22 -0.36 8.56
N ARG A 312 -1.54 -0.14 8.42
CA ARG A 312 -2.55 -0.66 9.35
C ARG A 312 -2.73 -2.18 9.25
N SER A 313 -2.26 -2.82 8.18
CA SER A 313 -2.43 -4.26 7.95
C SER A 313 -1.52 -5.12 8.83
N LYS A 314 -0.52 -4.54 9.52
CA LYS A 314 0.44 -5.31 10.33
C LYS A 314 -0.12 -5.59 11.73
N LYS A 315 -0.08 -6.86 12.17
CA LYS A 315 -0.47 -7.32 13.52
C LYS A 315 0.26 -6.57 14.65
N HIS A 316 1.50 -6.09 14.42
CA HIS A 316 2.25 -5.20 15.32
C HIS A 316 1.88 -3.72 15.16
N ALA A 317 0.58 -3.42 15.11
CA ALA A 317 0.07 -2.07 14.94
C ALA A 317 0.63 -1.09 16.00
N ASP A 318 1.10 -1.57 17.16
CA ASP A 318 1.59 -0.71 18.25
C ASP A 318 2.88 0.06 17.91
N ARG A 319 3.81 -0.51 17.12
CA ARG A 319 5.03 0.21 16.68
C ARG A 319 4.66 1.35 15.72
N TYR A 320 3.74 1.10 14.80
CA TYR A 320 3.31 2.09 13.80
C TYR A 320 2.20 3.02 14.34
N ARG A 321 1.48 2.64 15.41
CA ARG A 321 0.58 3.52 16.17
C ARG A 321 1.32 4.72 16.73
N ARG A 322 2.58 4.54 17.16
CA ARG A 322 3.45 5.66 17.58
C ARG A 322 3.73 6.62 16.41
N LEU A 323 3.95 6.10 15.20
CA LEU A 323 4.06 6.93 13.98
C LEU A 323 2.73 7.59 13.59
N LEU A 324 1.61 6.96 13.96
CA LEU A 324 0.25 7.47 13.79
C LEU A 324 -0.20 8.41 14.93
N ALA A 325 0.63 8.65 15.96
CA ALA A 325 0.30 9.51 17.09
C ALA A 325 0.54 11.02 16.78
N PRO A 326 -0.22 11.96 17.38
CA PRO A 326 -0.24 13.37 16.94
C PRO A 326 0.98 14.26 17.33
N GLY A 327 2.12 13.71 17.75
CA GLY A 327 3.13 14.44 18.53
C GLY A 327 4.33 15.07 17.81
N ALA A 328 4.67 14.70 16.56
CA ALA A 328 5.86 15.23 15.85
C ALA A 328 5.49 15.82 14.50
N ARG A 329 5.68 17.15 14.32
CA ARG A 329 5.15 17.93 13.20
C ARG A 329 6.04 17.97 11.94
N ALA A 330 7.26 17.46 11.97
CA ALA A 330 8.13 17.41 10.77
C ALA A 330 8.20 15.99 10.19
N ASN A 331 8.09 15.86 8.86
CA ASN A 331 8.31 14.65 8.04
C ASN A 331 7.35 13.45 8.21
N ARG A 332 6.15 13.63 8.79
CA ARG A 332 5.17 12.55 8.98
C ARG A 332 4.78 11.81 7.68
N ALA A 333 4.61 12.54 6.57
CA ALA A 333 4.30 11.96 5.27
C ALA A 333 5.44 11.08 4.73
N GLU A 334 6.69 11.52 4.88
CA GLU A 334 7.87 10.75 4.48
C GLU A 334 7.98 9.48 5.31
N ASN A 335 7.78 9.57 6.62
CA ASN A 335 7.85 8.42 7.51
C ASN A 335 6.83 7.34 7.14
N TYR A 336 5.57 7.70 6.85
CA TYR A 336 4.59 6.70 6.40
C TYR A 336 4.96 6.07 5.07
N VAL A 337 5.35 6.90 4.10
CA VAL A 337 5.70 6.45 2.76
C VAL A 337 6.94 5.56 2.77
N ALA A 338 7.92 5.89 3.62
CA ALA A 338 9.12 5.10 3.85
C ALA A 338 8.81 3.79 4.57
N SER A 339 8.07 3.85 5.68
CA SER A 339 7.72 2.66 6.47
C SER A 339 6.86 1.66 5.70
N ALA A 340 6.01 2.14 4.78
CA ALA A 340 5.22 1.26 3.93
C ALA A 340 6.07 0.36 3.02
N MET A 341 7.34 0.73 2.73
CA MET A 341 8.24 -0.11 1.94
C MET A 341 8.54 -1.45 2.59
N GLU A 342 8.57 -1.52 3.91
CA GLU A 342 8.76 -2.78 4.65
C GLU A 342 7.67 -3.77 4.29
N LEU A 343 6.39 -3.39 4.44
CA LEU A 343 5.25 -4.26 4.12
C LEU A 343 5.13 -4.57 2.63
N ILE A 344 5.51 -3.63 1.76
CA ILE A 344 5.53 -3.87 0.31
C ILE A 344 6.57 -4.93 -0.04
N CYS A 345 7.77 -4.86 0.54
CA CYS A 345 8.82 -5.83 0.30
C CYS A 345 8.53 -7.18 0.96
N ASP A 346 7.90 -7.21 2.14
CA ASP A 346 7.38 -8.43 2.75
C ASP A 346 6.36 -9.11 1.83
N GLY A 347 5.42 -8.34 1.26
CA GLY A 347 4.43 -8.84 0.29
C GLY A 347 5.09 -9.40 -0.97
N TRP A 348 6.04 -8.67 -1.56
CA TRP A 348 6.81 -9.16 -2.72
C TRP A 348 7.57 -10.45 -2.43
N LEU A 349 8.16 -10.59 -1.23
CA LEU A 349 8.84 -11.80 -0.84
C LEU A 349 7.85 -12.97 -0.70
N GLY A 350 6.71 -12.72 -0.06
CA GLY A 350 5.61 -13.69 0.06
C GLY A 350 5.12 -14.17 -1.30
N ASP A 351 4.89 -13.25 -2.24
CA ASP A 351 4.48 -13.57 -3.62
C ASP A 351 5.51 -14.46 -4.32
N MET A 352 6.80 -14.13 -4.22
CA MET A 352 7.88 -14.93 -4.81
C MET A 352 7.93 -16.34 -4.21
N MET A 353 7.82 -16.45 -2.89
CA MET A 353 7.81 -17.75 -2.20
C MET A 353 6.59 -18.58 -2.57
N LEU A 354 5.42 -17.95 -2.67
CA LEU A 354 4.18 -18.63 -3.06
C LEU A 354 4.30 -19.19 -4.47
N VAL A 355 4.77 -18.39 -5.42
CA VAL A 355 4.92 -18.80 -6.82
C VAL A 355 6.02 -19.85 -7.00
N ALA A 356 7.14 -19.74 -6.27
CA ALA A 356 8.22 -20.71 -6.33
C ALA A 356 7.76 -22.12 -5.93
N ASN A 357 6.85 -22.20 -4.95
CA ASN A 357 6.29 -23.46 -4.45
C ASN A 357 4.95 -23.83 -5.11
N ALA A 358 4.54 -23.11 -6.15
CA ALA A 358 3.23 -23.29 -6.75
C ALA A 358 3.14 -24.52 -7.67
N PRO A 359 1.95 -25.15 -7.74
CA PRO A 359 1.70 -26.25 -8.68
C PRO A 359 1.87 -25.81 -10.15
N PRO A 360 2.16 -26.73 -11.08
CA PRO A 360 2.45 -26.40 -12.48
C PRO A 360 1.36 -25.58 -13.18
N TRP A 361 0.08 -25.81 -12.85
CA TRP A 361 -1.03 -25.07 -13.46
C TRP A 361 -1.00 -23.58 -13.13
N LEU A 362 -0.63 -23.20 -11.90
CA LEU A 362 -0.47 -21.79 -11.53
C LEU A 362 0.77 -21.20 -12.19
N ARG A 363 1.90 -21.90 -12.15
CA ARG A 363 3.16 -21.42 -12.71
C ARG A 363 3.04 -21.08 -14.21
N ARG A 364 2.22 -21.82 -14.96
CA ARG A 364 1.93 -21.53 -16.38
C ARG A 364 1.12 -20.25 -16.58
N ASN A 365 0.30 -19.85 -15.61
CA ASN A 365 -0.57 -18.68 -15.67
C ASN A 365 0.04 -17.47 -14.96
N TYR A 366 1.33 -17.49 -14.65
CA TYR A 366 2.01 -16.41 -13.95
C TYR A 366 3.33 -16.03 -14.63
N MET A 367 3.57 -14.72 -14.78
CA MET A 367 4.77 -14.17 -15.42
C MET A 367 5.37 -13.06 -14.56
N GLN A 368 6.69 -13.09 -14.37
CA GLN A 368 7.45 -12.01 -13.73
C GLN A 368 8.15 -11.14 -14.77
N ILE A 369 8.12 -9.83 -14.51
CA ILE A 369 8.82 -8.81 -15.28
C ILE A 369 9.56 -7.89 -14.30
N ARG A 370 10.82 -7.57 -14.60
CA ARG A 370 11.51 -6.46 -13.95
C ARG A 370 11.38 -5.21 -14.80
N TYR A 371 11.10 -4.09 -14.16
CA TYR A 371 10.95 -2.79 -14.82
C TYR A 371 12.19 -2.40 -15.60
N GLU A 372 13.37 -2.72 -15.08
CA GLU A 372 14.68 -2.48 -15.69
C GLU A 372 14.78 -3.20 -17.05
N ASP A 373 14.35 -4.45 -17.13
CA ASP A 373 14.34 -5.19 -18.40
C ASP A 373 13.30 -4.61 -19.36
N LEU A 374 12.12 -4.23 -18.84
CA LEU A 374 11.03 -3.63 -19.62
C LEU A 374 11.44 -2.31 -20.29
N VAL A 375 12.29 -1.49 -19.65
CA VAL A 375 12.71 -0.20 -20.20
C VAL A 375 14.03 -0.26 -20.96
N LEU A 376 14.91 -1.23 -20.67
CA LEU A 376 16.20 -1.38 -21.36
C LEU A 376 16.09 -2.25 -22.62
N ARG A 377 15.19 -3.23 -22.64
CA ARG A 377 14.90 -4.11 -23.80
C ARG A 377 13.41 -4.08 -24.15
N PRO A 378 12.86 -2.89 -24.48
CA PRO A 378 11.41 -2.68 -24.57
C PRO A 378 10.71 -3.57 -25.59
N VAL A 379 11.30 -3.78 -26.77
CA VAL A 379 10.69 -4.59 -27.83
C VAL A 379 10.67 -6.08 -27.47
N ASP A 380 11.76 -6.58 -26.88
CA ASP A 380 11.86 -7.99 -26.49
C ASP A 380 10.88 -8.32 -25.35
N GLU A 381 10.81 -7.47 -24.32
CA GLU A 381 9.86 -7.66 -23.23
C GLU A 381 8.41 -7.46 -23.68
N LEU A 382 8.13 -6.54 -24.63
CA LEU A 382 6.81 -6.40 -25.25
C LEU A 382 6.38 -7.71 -25.94
N ARG A 383 7.25 -8.28 -26.79
CA ARG A 383 6.98 -9.54 -27.50
C ARG A 383 6.78 -10.70 -26.52
N ARG A 384 7.60 -10.78 -25.47
CA ARG A 384 7.49 -11.80 -24.42
C ARG A 384 6.17 -11.67 -23.65
N LEU A 385 5.80 -10.45 -23.26
CA LEU A 385 4.53 -10.14 -22.57
C LEU A 385 3.32 -10.51 -23.42
N TYR A 386 3.33 -10.12 -24.69
CA TYR A 386 2.20 -10.34 -25.58
C TYR A 386 2.02 -11.82 -25.96
N ARG A 387 3.13 -12.55 -26.13
CA ARG A 387 3.09 -14.02 -26.27
C ARG A 387 2.47 -14.69 -25.05
N PHE A 388 2.84 -14.25 -23.84
CA PHE A 388 2.23 -14.73 -22.61
C PHE A 388 0.75 -14.35 -22.50
N ALA A 389 0.35 -13.20 -23.04
CA ALA A 389 -1.02 -12.72 -23.11
C ALA A 389 -1.85 -13.33 -24.26
N ASP A 390 -1.24 -14.12 -25.15
CA ASP A 390 -1.86 -14.60 -26.39
C ASP A 390 -2.44 -13.47 -27.25
N LEU A 391 -1.63 -12.41 -27.40
CA LEU A 391 -1.90 -11.22 -28.22
C LEU A 391 -0.83 -11.07 -29.31
N SER A 392 -1.20 -10.49 -30.44
CA SER A 392 -0.28 -10.15 -31.52
C SER A 392 0.38 -8.80 -31.29
N VAL A 393 1.67 -8.68 -31.60
CA VAL A 393 2.37 -7.39 -31.59
C VAL A 393 2.33 -6.78 -32.98
N SER A 394 1.96 -5.50 -33.09
CA SER A 394 2.04 -4.75 -34.34
C SER A 394 3.33 -3.91 -34.42
N PRO A 395 3.81 -3.56 -35.63
CA PRO A 395 4.98 -2.69 -35.80
C PRO A 395 4.81 -1.32 -35.11
N GLU A 396 3.60 -0.78 -35.07
CA GLU A 396 3.26 0.48 -34.43
C GLU A 396 3.44 0.38 -32.91
N LEU A 397 3.07 -0.75 -32.30
CA LEU A 397 3.29 -1.02 -30.88
C LEU A 397 4.79 -1.13 -30.54
N GLU A 398 5.60 -1.76 -31.40
CA GLU A 398 7.06 -1.81 -31.22
C GLU A 398 7.68 -0.42 -31.27
N LYS A 399 7.25 0.41 -32.23
CA LYS A 399 7.67 1.81 -32.31
C LYS A 399 7.21 2.61 -31.09
N PHE A 400 5.99 2.37 -30.63
CA PHE A 400 5.43 3.03 -29.44
C PHE A 400 6.24 2.72 -28.18
N VAL A 401 6.53 1.45 -27.90
CA VAL A 401 7.29 1.06 -26.69
C VAL A 401 8.72 1.64 -26.71
N LEU A 402 9.37 1.68 -27.89
CA LEU A 402 10.66 2.33 -28.06
C LEU A 402 10.59 3.83 -27.81
N ASN A 403 9.57 4.50 -28.34
CA ASN A 403 9.40 5.94 -28.16
C ASN A 403 9.10 6.30 -26.71
N MET A 404 8.36 5.47 -25.97
CA MET A 404 8.04 5.69 -24.56
C MET A 404 9.26 5.59 -23.63
N THR A 405 10.33 4.93 -24.05
CA THR A 405 11.57 4.72 -23.26
C THR A 405 12.72 5.65 -23.65
N ARG A 406 12.51 6.49 -24.69
CA ARG A 406 13.49 7.44 -25.24
C ARG A 406 13.05 8.90 -25.09
N GLY A 407 12.26 9.18 -24.07
CA GLY A 407 11.71 10.51 -23.82
C GLY A 407 12.76 11.50 -23.33
N ARG A 408 12.40 12.79 -23.36
CA ARG A 408 13.13 13.81 -22.62
C ARG A 408 12.86 13.62 -21.12
N GLY A 409 13.84 13.99 -20.30
CA GLY A 409 13.93 13.63 -18.88
C GLY A 409 12.69 13.91 -18.01
N TYR A 410 12.76 13.44 -16.77
CA TYR A 410 11.59 13.32 -15.90
C TYR A 410 11.05 14.67 -15.37
N SER A 411 9.78 15.01 -15.69
CA SER A 411 9.10 16.16 -15.08
C SER A 411 8.73 15.89 -13.61
N SER A 412 9.06 16.85 -12.72
CA SER A 412 8.69 16.80 -11.31
C SER A 412 7.25 17.15 -11.01
N ASP A 413 6.63 17.95 -11.86
CA ASP A 413 5.43 18.68 -11.50
C ASP A 413 4.17 17.81 -11.65
N LYS A 414 4.28 16.75 -12.45
CA LYS A 414 3.20 15.80 -12.72
C LYS A 414 3.68 14.35 -12.54
N PRO A 415 3.95 13.90 -11.30
CA PRO A 415 4.63 12.63 -11.07
C PRO A 415 3.83 11.38 -11.50
N PHE A 416 2.51 11.48 -11.60
CA PHE A 416 1.60 10.42 -12.04
C PHE A 416 1.24 10.48 -13.54
N LEU A 417 1.67 11.53 -14.26
CA LEU A 417 1.45 11.61 -15.70
C LEU A 417 2.22 10.51 -16.42
N ILE A 418 1.50 9.73 -17.24
CA ILE A 418 2.09 8.77 -18.17
C ILE A 418 2.66 9.57 -19.34
N SER A 419 3.96 9.46 -19.54
CA SER A 419 4.68 10.17 -20.58
C SER A 419 5.85 9.31 -21.04
N SER A 420 6.35 9.59 -22.23
CA SER A 420 7.67 9.10 -22.60
C SER A 420 8.73 9.64 -21.62
N ARG A 421 9.70 8.80 -21.25
CA ARG A 421 10.77 9.12 -20.29
C ARG A 421 12.08 8.47 -20.71
N ASP A 422 13.19 9.04 -20.29
CA ASP A 422 14.50 8.40 -20.43
C ASP A 422 14.58 7.17 -19.50
N ALA A 423 14.83 6.00 -20.09
CA ALA A 423 14.92 4.74 -19.37
C ALA A 423 16.05 4.71 -18.32
N LYS A 424 17.23 5.26 -18.65
CA LYS A 424 18.40 5.26 -17.76
C LYS A 424 18.18 6.19 -16.57
N GLU A 425 17.66 7.38 -16.83
CA GLU A 425 17.30 8.31 -15.75
C GLU A 425 16.26 7.66 -14.83
N ALA A 426 15.23 7.01 -15.40
CA ALA A 426 14.18 6.37 -14.62
C ALA A 426 14.73 5.30 -13.65
N ILE A 427 15.69 4.46 -14.08
CA ILE A 427 16.22 3.38 -13.22
C ILE A 427 17.32 3.84 -12.26
N PHE A 428 18.14 4.85 -12.62
CA PHE A 428 19.30 5.25 -11.80
C PHE A 428 19.12 6.53 -10.97
N ALA A 429 18.04 7.30 -11.18
CA ALA A 429 17.85 8.57 -10.47
C ALA A 429 17.84 8.48 -8.94
N TRP A 430 17.62 7.30 -8.34
CA TRP A 430 17.69 7.14 -6.88
C TRP A 430 19.12 7.31 -6.35
N ARG A 431 20.15 7.04 -7.16
CA ARG A 431 21.56 7.13 -6.75
C ARG A 431 21.98 8.54 -6.38
N GLU A 432 21.38 9.53 -7.03
CA GLU A 432 21.68 10.96 -6.82
C GLU A 432 20.67 11.62 -5.87
N ARG A 433 19.45 11.07 -5.76
CA ARG A 433 18.32 11.71 -5.06
C ARG A 433 18.08 11.17 -3.65
N LEU A 434 18.50 9.94 -3.36
CA LEU A 434 18.39 9.38 -2.01
C LEU A 434 19.69 9.59 -1.24
N ASN A 435 19.55 9.97 0.03
CA ASN A 435 20.69 10.02 0.93
C ASN A 435 21.06 8.61 1.42
N VAL A 436 22.22 8.51 2.07
CA VAL A 436 22.78 7.26 2.56
C VAL A 436 21.85 6.54 3.54
N GLU A 437 21.21 7.27 4.45
CA GLU A 437 20.31 6.71 5.45
C GLU A 437 19.06 6.10 4.80
N GLN A 438 18.46 6.81 3.86
CA GLN A 438 17.31 6.34 3.09
C GLN A 438 17.64 5.09 2.28
N VAL A 439 18.81 5.05 1.62
CA VAL A 439 19.27 3.85 0.91
C VAL A 439 19.44 2.68 1.88
N ASN A 440 20.14 2.89 3.00
CA ASN A 440 20.35 1.85 4.00
C ASN A 440 19.04 1.33 4.59
N GLN A 441 18.06 2.22 4.83
CA GLN A 441 16.75 1.86 5.34
C GLN A 441 16.01 0.93 4.35
N VAL A 442 15.98 1.28 3.06
CA VAL A 442 15.36 0.45 2.03
C VAL A 442 16.09 -0.89 1.86
N GLU A 443 17.43 -0.88 1.87
CA GLU A 443 18.23 -2.10 1.77
C GLU A 443 18.06 -3.03 2.98
N ALA A 444 17.74 -2.48 4.16
CA ALA A 444 17.39 -3.26 5.34
C ALA A 444 16.01 -3.91 5.17
N TYR A 445 14.98 -3.13 4.80
CA TYR A 445 13.62 -3.62 4.60
C TYR A 445 13.50 -4.65 3.47
N CYS A 446 14.17 -4.40 2.34
CA CYS A 446 13.98 -5.15 1.11
C CYS A 446 15.15 -6.07 0.79
N SER A 447 16.00 -6.37 1.77
CA SER A 447 17.26 -7.11 1.59
C SER A 447 17.10 -8.42 0.81
N GLU A 448 16.13 -9.24 1.23
CA GLU A 448 15.88 -10.55 0.64
C GLU A 448 15.24 -10.44 -0.75
N VAL A 449 14.28 -9.52 -0.93
CA VAL A 449 13.70 -9.23 -2.25
C VAL A 449 14.77 -8.78 -3.24
N MET A 450 15.68 -7.91 -2.81
CA MET A 450 16.79 -7.45 -3.63
C MET A 450 17.69 -8.61 -4.05
N ARG A 451 17.99 -9.54 -3.13
CA ARG A 451 18.76 -10.75 -3.43
C ARG A 451 18.09 -11.61 -4.49
N GLN A 452 16.78 -11.89 -4.34
CA GLN A 452 16.01 -12.71 -5.27
C GLN A 452 15.90 -12.08 -6.67
N LEU A 453 15.81 -10.75 -6.74
CA LEU A 453 15.72 -10.01 -8.02
C LEU A 453 17.08 -9.69 -8.65
N GLY A 454 18.18 -10.06 -8.00
CA GLY A 454 19.54 -9.83 -8.48
C GLY A 454 20.04 -8.39 -8.31
N TYR A 455 19.46 -7.60 -7.40
CA TYR A 455 19.95 -6.26 -7.08
C TYR A 455 21.09 -6.31 -6.07
N GLN A 456 22.22 -5.70 -6.42
CA GLN A 456 23.34 -5.56 -5.52
C GLN A 456 23.07 -4.44 -4.50
N LYS A 457 23.29 -4.76 -3.22
CA LYS A 457 23.37 -3.76 -2.14
C LYS A 457 24.59 -2.89 -2.34
N ARG A 458 24.58 -1.69 -1.76
CA ARG A 458 25.78 -0.86 -1.73
C ARG A 458 26.85 -1.55 -0.88
N ASN A 459 27.96 -1.96 -1.49
CA ASN A 459 29.11 -2.51 -0.76
C ASN A 459 29.66 -1.45 0.21
N LEU A 460 29.38 -1.59 1.51
CA LEU A 460 29.95 -0.76 2.57
C LEU A 460 31.48 -0.88 2.64
N GLU A 461 32.06 -1.95 2.10
CA GLU A 461 33.51 -2.20 2.11
C GLU A 461 34.31 -1.35 1.11
N LYS A 462 33.70 -0.88 0.00
CA LYS A 462 34.44 -0.07 -0.99
C LYS A 462 34.68 1.37 -0.52
N THR A 463 33.93 1.86 0.47
CA THR A 463 34.25 3.11 1.18
C THR A 463 35.43 2.96 2.16
N GLY A 464 35.73 1.74 2.60
CA GLY A 464 36.92 1.44 3.41
C GLY A 464 38.21 1.37 2.58
N PHE A 465 38.13 0.87 1.35
CA PHE A 465 39.29 0.80 0.44
C PHE A 465 39.81 2.18 0.03
N SER A 466 38.93 3.16 -0.18
CA SER A 466 39.33 4.55 -0.45
C SER A 466 40.06 5.17 0.76
N LYS A 467 39.60 4.88 1.98
CA LYS A 467 40.25 5.33 3.22
C LYS A 467 41.60 4.65 3.45
N ARG A 468 41.69 3.35 3.14
CA ARG A 468 42.94 2.59 3.24
C ARG A 468 43.97 3.03 2.19
N MET A 469 43.52 3.43 1.00
CA MET A 469 44.38 3.97 -0.07
C MET A 469 44.81 5.42 0.21
N LEU A 470 43.94 6.25 0.81
CA LEU A 470 44.30 7.59 1.28
C LEU A 470 45.30 7.54 2.44
N ASN A 471 45.09 6.65 3.42
CA ASN A 471 46.06 6.42 4.49
C ASN A 471 47.40 5.90 3.95
N TRP A 472 47.38 5.02 2.94
CA TRP A 472 48.61 4.52 2.32
C TRP A 472 49.37 5.60 1.53
N LEU A 473 48.67 6.57 0.95
CA LEU A 473 49.27 7.74 0.29
C LEU A 473 49.84 8.75 1.32
N GLU A 474 49.17 8.96 2.45
CA GLU A 474 49.70 9.77 3.56
C GLU A 474 50.94 9.12 4.22
N ASP A 475 50.95 7.79 4.35
CA ASP A 475 52.10 7.01 4.86
C ASP A 475 53.31 7.08 3.90
N LEU A 476 53.07 7.15 2.58
CA LEU A 476 54.13 7.33 1.58
C LEU A 476 54.70 8.76 1.58
N GLU A 477 53.87 9.79 1.76
CA GLU A 477 54.34 11.18 1.86
C GLU A 477 55.14 11.43 3.16
N THR A 478 54.77 10.78 4.26
CA THR A 478 55.54 10.86 5.53
C THR A 478 56.85 10.10 5.45
N ALA A 479 56.89 8.94 4.77
CA ALA A 479 58.13 8.22 4.50
C ALA A 479 59.11 9.02 3.61
N GLN A 480 58.62 9.73 2.60
CA GLN A 480 59.47 10.60 1.76
C GLN A 480 59.99 11.85 2.49
N ARG A 481 59.23 12.42 3.43
CA ARG A 481 59.71 13.55 4.26
C ARG A 481 60.72 13.13 5.33
N GLY A 482 60.74 11.86 5.74
CA GLY A 482 61.75 11.31 6.66
C GLY A 482 63.12 11.10 6.03
N ILE A 483 63.19 10.87 4.71
CA ILE A 483 64.44 10.59 3.98
C ILE A 483 65.17 11.89 3.56
N SER A 484 64.49 13.05 3.63
CA SER A 484 65.08 14.36 3.31
C SER A 484 65.75 15.07 4.50
N ARG A 485 65.86 14.42 5.68
CA ARG A 485 66.41 15.01 6.91
C ARG A 485 67.48 14.16 7.61
N SER A 486 68.04 13.16 6.94
CA SER A 486 69.21 12.40 7.43
C SER A 486 70.48 12.82 6.70
#